data_AF-A0A327KTI5-F1
#
_entry.id   AF-A0A327KTI5-F1
#
_cell.length_a   1.000
_cell.length_b   1.000
_cell.length_c   1.000
_cell.angle_alpha   90.00
_cell.angle_beta   90.00
_cell.angle_gamma   90.00
#
_symmetry.space_group_name_H-M   'P 1'
#
loop_
_entity.id
_entity.type
_entity.pdbx_description
1 polymer ?
#
loop_
_entity_poly.entity_id
_entity_poly.type
_entity_poly.pdbx_seq_one_letter_code
_entity_poly.pdbx_strand_id
1 'polypeptide(L)'
;MSTTERASRPNDPARPDDAASGRLASRRTFLGRAAGALAGASVAGLGTAAAVPAASSPVTPEDPALVALGEKVGPALDAFRAAKAAKAEARARAEALCPAVPADLVHQDGRQPFVLNLHACVREEVDVEGQPVRPPGWRDASGRWEQPRGRSIYAAGYIEEAIEEGWLAASPRSRQGRHVRHLLALAEQHESARAAAIEMSGLPAAKEALRAAERDLEALAQNVRDTEAATPAGVLIIARVAAAFGEATHPATAGVVLGPALVGAVLRVIDAKGGGAADA
;
A
#
# COMPACT_ATOMS: atom_id res chain seq x y z
N MET A 1 32.81 -25.84 57.95
CA MET A 1 32.38 -27.18 57.49
C MET A 1 30.87 -27.16 57.37
N SER A 2 30.36 -26.88 56.17
CA SER A 2 28.98 -27.19 55.76
C SER A 2 29.03 -27.42 54.26
N THR A 3 28.41 -28.53 53.88
CA THR A 3 28.62 -29.29 52.67
C THR A 3 27.92 -28.71 51.44
N THR A 4 28.65 -28.77 50.34
CA THR A 4 28.28 -28.59 48.95
C THR A 4 27.21 -29.61 48.53
N GLU A 5 26.14 -29.19 47.87
CA GLU A 5 25.37 -30.10 47.02
C GLU A 5 24.92 -29.40 45.73
N ARG A 6 25.61 -29.78 44.66
CA ARG A 6 25.50 -29.30 43.29
C ARG A 6 24.73 -30.37 42.53
N ALA A 7 23.44 -30.16 42.29
CA ALA A 7 22.64 -31.09 41.51
C ALA A 7 22.85 -30.86 40.01
N SER A 8 23.58 -31.80 39.39
CA SER A 8 23.75 -32.01 37.96
C SER A 8 22.40 -32.21 37.25
N ARG A 9 22.21 -31.55 36.10
CA ARG A 9 21.24 -31.95 35.07
C ARG A 9 21.97 -32.75 33.98
N PRO A 10 21.53 -33.98 33.64
CA PRO A 10 22.02 -34.68 32.46
C PRO A 10 21.10 -34.46 31.25
N ASN A 11 21.77 -34.21 30.11
CA ASN A 11 21.46 -34.58 28.73
C ASN A 11 20.07 -35.13 28.35
N ASP A 12 19.47 -34.45 27.37
CA ASP A 12 18.71 -35.02 26.24
C ASP A 12 19.52 -36.15 25.57
N PRO A 13 18.90 -37.25 25.05
CA PRO A 13 18.12 -37.14 23.81
C PRO A 13 17.01 -38.20 23.61
N ALA A 14 15.97 -37.89 22.81
CA ALA A 14 15.49 -38.75 21.72
C ALA A 14 14.21 -38.19 21.06
N ARG A 15 14.32 -37.88 19.76
CA ARG A 15 13.22 -38.02 18.80
C ARG A 15 13.01 -39.51 18.48
N PRO A 16 11.78 -39.87 18.11
CA PRO A 16 11.62 -40.61 16.87
C PRO A 16 10.56 -40.00 15.94
N ASP A 17 10.76 -40.31 14.67
CA ASP A 17 10.03 -39.86 13.50
C ASP A 17 8.54 -40.20 13.53
N ASP A 18 7.72 -39.28 13.01
CA ASP A 18 6.57 -39.66 12.20
C ASP A 18 6.65 -38.92 10.86
N ALA A 19 7.20 -39.64 9.90
CA ALA A 19 7.06 -39.37 8.48
C ALA A 19 5.67 -39.86 8.04
N ALA A 20 4.79 -38.94 7.65
CA ALA A 20 3.65 -39.25 6.80
C ALA A 20 3.31 -38.05 5.90
N SER A 21 3.89 -38.11 4.70
CA SER A 21 3.18 -38.00 3.43
C SER A 21 2.28 -36.77 3.18
N GLY A 22 2.74 -35.90 2.28
CA GLY A 22 1.87 -34.95 1.59
C GLY A 22 2.61 -33.98 0.69
N ARG A 23 3.14 -34.45 -0.45
CA ARG A 23 3.34 -33.56 -1.61
C ARG A 23 1.99 -33.01 -2.06
N LEU A 24 2.03 -31.93 -2.86
CA LEU A 24 0.94 -31.19 -3.53
C LEU A 24 0.41 -30.01 -2.67
N ALA A 25 0.28 -28.77 -3.13
CA ALA A 25 0.46 -28.17 -4.44
C ALA A 25 0.60 -26.64 -4.28
N SER A 26 1.35 -26.03 -5.22
CA SER A 26 1.05 -24.76 -5.87
C SER A 26 0.06 -23.80 -5.17
N ARG A 27 0.57 -22.76 -4.51
CA ARG A 27 -0.22 -21.57 -4.10
C ARG A 27 -0.53 -20.64 -5.29
N ARG A 28 -0.77 -21.20 -6.48
CA ARG A 28 -1.01 -20.45 -7.74
C ARG A 28 -2.45 -20.56 -8.26
N THR A 29 -3.38 -21.06 -7.46
CA THR A 29 -4.78 -21.22 -7.85
C THR A 29 -5.71 -20.93 -6.66
N PHE A 30 -5.84 -19.66 -6.25
CA PHE A 30 -6.95 -19.27 -5.35
C PHE A 30 -7.48 -17.83 -5.56
N LEU A 31 -7.24 -17.22 -6.74
CA LEU A 31 -7.88 -15.97 -7.17
C LEU A 31 -8.52 -16.10 -8.56
N GLY A 32 -8.98 -17.30 -8.90
CA GLY A 32 -9.51 -17.63 -10.24
C GLY A 32 -11.03 -17.74 -10.37
N ARG A 33 -11.83 -17.30 -9.39
CA ARG A 33 -13.32 -17.34 -9.49
C ARG A 33 -14.00 -16.21 -8.72
N ALA A 34 -13.98 -15.00 -9.28
CA ALA A 34 -14.98 -13.96 -9.02
C ALA A 34 -14.98 -12.86 -10.10
N ALA A 35 -14.56 -13.16 -11.33
CA ALA A 35 -14.63 -12.25 -12.47
C ALA A 35 -15.33 -13.00 -13.62
N GLY A 36 -16.66 -13.02 -13.59
CA GLY A 36 -17.43 -13.84 -14.51
C GLY A 36 -18.93 -13.63 -14.41
N ALA A 37 -19.37 -12.37 -14.46
CA ALA A 37 -20.73 -12.02 -14.86
C ALA A 37 -20.76 -10.52 -15.14
N LEU A 38 -20.46 -10.12 -16.37
CA LEU A 38 -20.92 -8.89 -17.05
C LEU A 38 -20.18 -8.75 -18.40
N ALA A 39 -20.35 -9.73 -19.27
CA ALA A 39 -20.02 -9.59 -20.70
C ALA A 39 -20.77 -10.68 -21.48
N GLY A 40 -21.80 -10.28 -22.23
CA GLY A 40 -22.53 -11.22 -23.08
C GLY A 40 -23.99 -10.84 -23.30
N ALA A 41 -24.27 -9.64 -23.80
CA ALA A 41 -25.52 -9.36 -24.49
C ALA A 41 -25.18 -8.92 -25.91
N SER A 42 -24.87 -9.91 -26.75
CA SER A 42 -24.83 -9.77 -28.20
C SER A 42 -26.26 -9.52 -28.70
N VAL A 43 -26.44 -8.34 -29.29
CA VAL A 43 -27.67 -7.92 -29.96
C VAL A 43 -27.77 -8.69 -31.29
N ALA A 44 -28.71 -9.61 -31.40
CA ALA A 44 -29.17 -10.15 -32.68
C ALA A 44 -30.60 -10.70 -32.56
N GLY A 45 -31.53 -10.17 -33.36
CA GLY A 45 -32.81 -10.80 -33.67
C GLY A 45 -34.06 -10.19 -33.04
N LEU A 46 -34.40 -8.94 -33.38
CA LEU A 46 -35.76 -8.43 -33.22
C LEU A 46 -36.65 -9.04 -34.31
N GLY A 47 -37.53 -9.97 -33.90
CA GLY A 47 -38.74 -10.30 -34.63
C GLY A 47 -39.68 -9.09 -34.62
N THR A 48 -40.21 -8.78 -35.79
CA THR A 48 -41.14 -7.67 -36.04
C THR A 48 -42.46 -7.87 -35.30
N ALA A 49 -42.72 -7.04 -34.28
CA ALA A 49 -44.07 -6.72 -33.83
C ALA A 49 -44.32 -5.25 -34.14
N ALA A 50 -45.21 -4.99 -35.10
CA ALA A 50 -45.69 -3.67 -35.43
C ALA A 50 -46.50 -3.12 -34.25
N ALA A 51 -45.85 -2.34 -33.40
CA ALA A 51 -46.50 -1.50 -32.41
C ALA A 51 -46.56 -0.06 -32.94
N VAL A 52 -47.77 0.50 -32.87
CA VAL A 52 -48.11 1.90 -33.16
C VAL A 52 -47.09 2.84 -32.49
N PRO A 53 -46.59 3.90 -33.15
CA PRO A 53 -45.71 4.85 -32.48
C PRO A 53 -46.55 5.63 -31.47
N ALA A 54 -46.52 5.20 -30.21
CA ALA A 54 -46.73 6.12 -29.10
C ALA A 54 -45.68 7.23 -29.28
N ALA A 55 -46.13 8.49 -29.30
CA ALA A 55 -45.25 9.64 -29.41
C ALA A 55 -44.11 9.47 -28.39
N SER A 56 -42.90 9.19 -28.89
CA SER A 56 -41.72 9.07 -28.06
C SER A 56 -41.50 10.43 -27.43
N SER A 57 -41.71 10.55 -26.12
CA SER A 57 -41.23 11.69 -25.36
C SER A 57 -39.79 11.97 -25.78
N PRO A 58 -39.42 13.23 -26.03
CA PRO A 58 -38.07 13.56 -26.44
C PRO A 58 -37.10 12.94 -25.44
N VAL A 59 -36.24 12.03 -25.91
CA VAL A 59 -35.16 11.48 -25.10
C VAL A 59 -34.28 12.67 -24.75
N THR A 60 -34.37 13.16 -23.52
CA THR A 60 -33.49 14.23 -23.05
C THR A 60 -32.06 13.74 -23.21
N PRO A 61 -31.24 14.37 -24.08
CA PRO A 61 -29.85 13.99 -24.20
C PRO A 61 -29.15 14.28 -22.88
N GLU A 62 -28.23 13.38 -22.48
CA GLU A 62 -27.40 13.60 -21.29
C GLU A 62 -26.49 14.82 -21.47
N ASP A 63 -26.06 15.42 -20.36
CA ASP A 63 -25.09 16.51 -20.40
C ASP A 63 -23.80 16.07 -21.14
N PRO A 64 -23.40 16.73 -22.24
CA PRO A 64 -22.18 16.39 -22.97
C PRO A 64 -20.92 16.49 -22.09
N ALA A 65 -20.91 17.34 -21.06
CA ALA A 65 -19.80 17.41 -20.12
C ALA A 65 -19.67 16.12 -19.30
N LEU A 66 -20.79 15.56 -18.83
CA LEU A 66 -20.81 14.28 -18.10
C LEU A 66 -20.37 13.13 -19.00
N VAL A 67 -20.83 13.10 -20.26
CA VAL A 67 -20.41 12.09 -21.24
C VAL A 67 -18.89 12.15 -21.48
N ALA A 68 -18.34 13.35 -21.70
CA ALA A 68 -16.91 13.54 -21.90
C ALA A 68 -16.07 13.15 -20.65
N LEU A 69 -16.60 13.36 -19.44
CA LEU A 69 -15.97 12.85 -18.22
C LEU A 69 -15.99 11.33 -18.16
N GLY A 70 -17.10 10.70 -18.54
CA GLY A 70 -17.25 9.25 -18.61
C GLY A 70 -16.26 8.57 -19.56
N GLU A 71 -15.95 9.19 -20.69
CA GLU A 71 -14.96 8.70 -21.66
C GLU A 71 -13.53 8.70 -21.09
N LYS A 72 -13.21 9.64 -20.18
CA LYS A 72 -11.88 9.75 -19.55
C LYS A 72 -11.63 8.69 -18.47
N VAL A 73 -12.67 8.08 -17.91
CA VAL A 73 -12.55 7.14 -16.78
C VAL A 73 -11.73 5.91 -17.14
N GLY A 74 -11.95 5.32 -18.32
CA GLY A 74 -11.24 4.12 -18.76
C GLY A 74 -9.72 4.37 -18.84
N PRO A 75 -9.28 5.33 -19.67
CA PRO A 75 -7.87 5.68 -19.78
C PRO A 75 -7.21 6.06 -18.44
N ALA A 76 -7.90 6.82 -17.59
CA ALA A 76 -7.37 7.21 -16.28
C ALA A 76 -7.18 6.01 -15.35
N LEU A 77 -8.15 5.08 -15.33
CA LEU A 77 -8.07 3.86 -14.52
C LEU A 77 -6.96 2.92 -15.02
N ASP A 78 -6.80 2.79 -16.34
CA ASP A 78 -5.73 1.98 -16.92
C ASP A 78 -4.35 2.58 -16.61
N ALA A 79 -4.21 3.91 -16.68
CA ALA A 79 -2.99 4.61 -16.29
C ALA A 79 -2.66 4.41 -14.80
N PHE A 80 -3.66 4.50 -13.92
CA PHE A 80 -3.49 4.22 -12.49
C PHE A 80 -3.02 2.79 -12.23
N ARG A 81 -3.66 1.79 -12.86
CA ARG A 81 -3.27 0.38 -12.72
C ARG A 81 -1.86 0.11 -13.23
N ALA A 82 -1.50 0.70 -14.37
CA ALA A 82 -0.15 0.61 -14.92
C ALA A 82 0.89 1.25 -13.98
N ALA A 83 0.62 2.44 -13.44
CA ALA A 83 1.50 3.11 -12.49
C ALA A 83 1.65 2.30 -11.18
N LYS A 84 0.56 1.70 -10.70
CA LYS A 84 0.57 0.82 -9.51
C LYS A 84 1.43 -0.43 -9.74
N ALA A 85 1.33 -1.05 -10.91
CA ALA A 85 2.17 -2.19 -11.29
C ALA A 85 3.65 -1.77 -11.41
N ALA A 86 3.94 -0.66 -12.09
CA ALA A 86 5.30 -0.13 -12.24
C ALA A 86 5.94 0.22 -10.89
N LYS A 87 5.17 0.78 -9.95
CA LYS A 87 5.63 1.02 -8.58
C LYS A 87 5.98 -0.30 -7.87
N ALA A 88 5.15 -1.33 -7.99
CA ALA A 88 5.42 -2.62 -7.37
C ALA A 88 6.72 -3.26 -7.92
N GLU A 89 6.95 -3.17 -9.23
CA GLU A 89 8.19 -3.63 -9.85
C GLU A 89 9.41 -2.79 -9.40
N ALA A 90 9.28 -1.47 -9.35
CA ALA A 90 10.35 -0.58 -8.90
C ALA A 90 10.70 -0.82 -7.43
N ARG A 91 9.69 -1.09 -6.59
CA ARG A 91 9.89 -1.49 -5.19
C ARG A 91 10.68 -2.80 -5.11
N ALA A 92 10.28 -3.82 -5.84
CA ALA A 92 10.99 -5.10 -5.86
C ALA A 92 12.45 -4.95 -6.35
N ARG A 93 12.69 -4.10 -7.35
CA ARG A 93 14.05 -3.74 -7.79
C ARG A 93 14.83 -3.02 -6.70
N ALA A 94 14.24 -2.05 -6.02
CA ALA A 94 14.88 -1.32 -4.92
C ALA A 94 15.26 -2.27 -3.79
N GLU A 95 14.38 -3.20 -3.41
CA GLU A 95 14.66 -4.22 -2.38
C GLU A 95 15.80 -5.16 -2.79
N ALA A 96 15.89 -5.52 -4.07
CA ALA A 96 16.97 -6.36 -4.58
C ALA A 96 18.32 -5.64 -4.70
N LEU A 97 18.32 -4.32 -4.95
CA LEU A 97 19.53 -3.50 -5.08
C LEU A 97 20.05 -2.98 -3.74
N CYS A 98 19.18 -2.79 -2.75
CA CYS A 98 19.58 -2.23 -1.46
C CYS A 98 20.56 -3.17 -0.73
N PRO A 99 21.68 -2.63 -0.22
CA PRO A 99 22.60 -3.43 0.58
C PRO A 99 21.94 -3.87 1.89
N ALA A 100 22.33 -5.03 2.39
CA ALA A 100 21.95 -5.46 3.73
C ALA A 100 22.60 -4.54 4.79
N VAL A 101 21.87 -4.27 5.88
CA VAL A 101 22.40 -3.51 7.01
C VAL A 101 23.62 -4.25 7.60
N PRO A 102 24.80 -3.59 7.66
CA PRO A 102 25.98 -4.16 8.31
C PRO A 102 25.71 -4.52 9.77
N ALA A 103 26.22 -5.67 10.23
CA ALA A 103 26.01 -6.14 11.60
C ALA A 103 26.49 -5.14 12.66
N ASP A 104 27.57 -4.40 12.37
CA ASP A 104 28.11 -3.34 13.24
C ASP A 104 27.14 -2.16 13.42
N LEU A 105 26.27 -1.89 12.44
CA LEU A 105 25.26 -0.84 12.55
C LEU A 105 24.03 -1.28 13.35
N VAL A 106 23.85 -2.57 13.60
CA VAL A 106 22.71 -3.09 14.35
C VAL A 106 22.92 -2.83 15.84
N HIS A 107 22.02 -2.03 16.42
CA HIS A 107 22.03 -1.77 17.85
C HIS A 107 21.56 -3.02 18.63
N GLN A 108 22.34 -3.44 19.62
CA GLN A 108 22.00 -4.55 20.51
C GLN A 108 21.54 -4.02 21.86
N ASP A 109 20.23 -3.98 22.07
CA ASP A 109 19.61 -3.59 23.34
C ASP A 109 20.21 -4.45 24.49
N GLY A 110 20.76 -3.79 25.51
CA GLY A 110 21.21 -4.42 26.76
C GLY A 110 22.59 -5.09 26.76
N ARG A 111 23.34 -5.09 25.64
CA ARG A 111 24.70 -5.66 25.57
C ARG A 111 25.82 -4.64 25.40
N GLN A 112 25.49 -3.38 25.14
CA GLN A 112 26.52 -2.38 25.04
C GLN A 112 26.96 -1.92 26.43
N PRO A 113 28.28 -1.84 26.70
CA PRO A 113 28.76 -1.27 27.94
C PRO A 113 28.20 0.14 28.06
N PHE A 114 27.62 0.46 29.22
CA PHE A 114 27.02 1.75 29.63
C PHE A 114 27.86 3.02 29.35
N VAL A 115 29.08 2.85 28.85
CA VAL A 115 30.11 3.86 28.64
C VAL A 115 29.89 4.66 27.34
N LEU A 116 29.07 4.16 26.42
CA LEU A 116 28.77 4.81 25.16
C LEU A 116 27.29 5.21 25.16
N ASN A 117 26.99 6.51 25.30
CA ASN A 117 25.62 7.06 25.21
C ASN A 117 25.09 7.03 23.76
N LEU A 118 25.33 5.93 23.06
CA LEU A 118 25.00 5.69 21.66
C LEU A 118 23.52 5.34 21.46
N HIS A 119 22.76 5.16 22.53
CA HIS A 119 21.32 4.94 22.46
C HIS A 119 20.56 6.11 21.81
N ALA A 120 21.06 7.33 21.94
CA ALA A 120 20.50 8.49 21.24
C ALA A 120 20.80 8.49 19.73
N CYS A 121 21.76 7.67 19.28
CA CYS A 121 22.25 7.66 17.90
C CYS A 121 21.56 6.60 17.01
N VAL A 122 20.45 6.01 17.47
CA VAL A 122 19.77 4.92 16.77
C VAL A 122 18.42 5.36 16.21
N ARG A 123 18.02 4.73 15.10
CA ARG A 123 16.67 4.83 14.53
C ARG A 123 16.11 3.44 14.26
N GLU A 124 14.79 3.33 14.12
CA GLU A 124 14.17 2.11 13.63
C GLU A 124 14.61 1.86 12.18
N GLU A 125 14.95 0.62 11.85
CA GLU A 125 15.23 0.21 10.48
C GLU A 125 13.97 0.34 9.63
N VAL A 126 14.14 0.88 8.42
CA VAL A 126 13.05 1.09 7.47
C VAL A 126 13.31 0.42 6.12
N ASP A 127 12.23 -0.02 5.48
CA ASP A 127 12.23 -0.55 4.12
C ASP A 127 12.47 0.55 3.08
N VAL A 128 12.59 0.16 1.81
CA VAL A 128 12.88 1.08 0.69
C VAL A 128 11.85 2.21 0.52
N GLU A 129 10.66 2.10 1.12
CA GLU A 129 9.62 3.13 1.12
C GLU A 129 9.56 3.94 2.42
N GLY A 130 10.44 3.67 3.39
CA GLY A 130 10.50 4.33 4.68
C GLY A 130 9.59 3.72 5.75
N GLN A 131 9.02 2.53 5.50
CA GLN A 131 8.17 1.85 6.48
C GLN A 131 9.02 1.02 7.44
N PRO A 132 8.70 1.00 8.75
CA PRO A 132 9.41 0.17 9.71
C PRO A 132 9.51 -1.30 9.33
N VAL A 133 10.72 -1.85 9.36
CA VAL A 133 10.95 -3.29 9.18
C VAL A 133 10.63 -4.00 10.49
N ARG A 134 9.41 -4.53 10.58
CA ARG A 134 8.97 -5.29 11.76
C ARG A 134 9.05 -6.79 11.50
N PRO A 135 9.66 -7.56 12.40
CA PRO A 135 9.56 -9.01 12.32
C PRO A 135 8.10 -9.46 12.45
N PRO A 136 7.74 -10.63 11.89
CA PRO A 136 6.39 -11.18 12.06
C PRO A 136 6.09 -11.35 13.56
N GLY A 137 4.90 -10.93 13.96
CA GLY A 137 4.42 -11.16 15.33
C GLY A 137 4.25 -12.65 15.61
N TRP A 138 4.30 -13.01 16.89
CA TRP A 138 3.98 -14.36 17.35
C TRP A 138 2.88 -14.30 18.40
N ARG A 139 2.30 -15.45 18.74
CA ARG A 139 1.48 -15.58 19.94
C ARG A 139 2.32 -16.15 21.06
N ASP A 140 2.30 -15.50 22.22
CA ASP A 140 2.96 -16.03 23.40
C ASP A 140 2.23 -17.29 23.93
N ALA A 141 2.75 -17.88 25.02
CA ALA A 141 2.15 -19.04 25.66
C ALA A 141 0.73 -18.79 26.22
N SER A 142 0.35 -17.52 26.42
CA SER A 142 -1.00 -17.12 26.85
C SER A 142 -1.97 -16.91 25.67
N GLY A 143 -1.50 -17.06 24.44
CA GLY A 143 -2.25 -16.79 23.22
C GLY A 143 -2.35 -15.29 22.89
N ARG A 144 -1.68 -14.41 23.63
CA ARG A 144 -1.61 -12.97 23.34
C ARG A 144 -0.72 -12.74 22.14
N TRP A 145 -1.16 -11.86 21.23
CA TRP A 145 -0.31 -11.39 20.15
C TRP A 145 0.80 -10.49 20.69
N GLU A 146 2.04 -10.88 20.42
CA GLU A 146 3.22 -10.08 20.66
C GLU A 146 3.80 -9.62 19.33
N GLN A 147 4.07 -8.31 19.23
CA GLN A 147 4.81 -7.75 18.12
C GLN A 147 6.22 -7.39 18.62
N PRO A 148 7.27 -8.03 18.08
CA PRO A 148 8.63 -7.64 18.40
C PRO A 148 8.86 -6.18 18.02
N ARG A 149 9.71 -5.50 18.79
CA ARG A 149 10.22 -4.20 18.40
C ARG A 149 10.97 -4.32 17.07
N GLY A 150 10.86 -3.31 16.22
CA GLY A 150 11.69 -3.19 15.04
C GLY A 150 13.18 -3.17 15.42
N ARG A 151 14.03 -3.58 14.48
CA ARG A 151 15.47 -3.53 14.68
C ARG A 151 15.93 -2.08 14.68
N SER A 152 16.68 -1.67 15.70
CA SER A 152 17.30 -0.34 15.75
C SER A 152 18.68 -0.37 15.09
N ILE A 153 19.00 0.65 14.31
CA ILE A 153 20.28 0.79 13.61
C ILE A 153 20.89 2.17 13.89
N TYR A 154 22.21 2.23 13.92
CA TYR A 154 22.94 3.50 13.97
C TYR A 154 22.75 4.30 12.69
N ALA A 155 22.45 5.59 12.83
CA ALA A 155 22.23 6.51 11.72
C ALA A 155 23.32 7.58 11.68
N ALA A 156 23.82 7.91 10.49
CA ALA A 156 24.90 8.88 10.33
C ALA A 156 24.53 10.23 10.96
N GLY A 157 23.37 10.78 10.57
CA GLY A 157 22.91 12.09 11.07
C GLY A 157 22.76 12.17 12.60
N TYR A 158 22.33 11.10 13.27
CA TYR A 158 22.23 11.12 14.74
C TYR A 158 23.59 10.94 15.44
N ILE A 159 24.56 10.30 14.78
CA ILE A 159 25.93 10.25 15.29
C ILE A 159 26.59 11.62 15.13
N GLU A 160 26.41 12.28 13.98
CA GLU A 160 26.91 13.63 13.70
C GLU A 160 26.36 14.63 14.71
N GLU A 161 25.04 14.69 14.88
CA GLU A 161 24.36 15.55 15.84
C GLU A 161 24.90 15.35 17.27
N ALA A 162 25.05 14.09 17.71
CA ALA A 162 25.59 13.79 19.04
C ALA A 162 27.06 14.22 19.22
N ILE A 163 27.86 14.24 18.15
CA ILE A 163 29.23 14.76 18.17
C ILE A 163 29.22 16.30 18.24
N GLU A 164 28.38 16.94 17.44
CA GLU A 164 28.24 18.40 17.38
C GLU A 164 27.75 18.98 18.71
N GLU A 165 26.79 18.32 19.36
CA GLU A 165 26.28 18.70 20.69
C GLU A 165 27.24 18.35 21.83
N GLY A 166 28.36 17.66 21.54
CA GLY A 166 29.37 17.29 22.52
C GLY A 166 28.98 16.11 23.42
N TRP A 167 27.90 15.40 23.10
CA TRP A 167 27.43 14.23 23.84
C TRP A 167 28.29 12.99 23.55
N LEU A 168 28.95 12.98 22.39
CA LEU A 168 29.75 11.86 21.90
C LEU A 168 31.17 12.31 21.49
N ALA A 169 32.19 11.72 22.11
CA ALA A 169 33.58 12.03 21.78
C ALA A 169 34.08 11.19 20.59
N ALA A 170 34.36 11.83 19.46
CA ALA A 170 34.93 11.22 18.24
C ALA A 170 36.48 11.33 18.15
N SER A 171 37.18 11.36 19.28
CA SER A 171 38.65 11.50 19.30
C SER A 171 39.37 10.32 18.62
N PRO A 172 40.30 10.55 17.67
CA PRO A 172 41.04 9.47 17.00
C PRO A 172 41.99 8.73 17.95
N ARG A 173 42.33 9.34 19.08
CA ARG A 173 43.28 8.79 20.05
C ARG A 173 42.62 7.82 21.02
N SER A 174 41.32 7.95 21.29
CA SER A 174 40.60 7.07 22.21
C SER A 174 39.99 5.87 21.47
N ARG A 175 39.87 4.73 22.17
CA ARG A 175 39.18 3.53 21.64
C ARG A 175 37.73 3.85 21.28
N GLN A 176 37.05 4.61 22.13
CA GLN A 176 35.68 5.08 21.91
C GLN A 176 35.57 5.94 20.65
N GLY A 177 36.41 6.97 20.51
CA GLY A 177 36.30 7.87 19.38
C GLY A 177 36.67 7.19 18.06
N ARG A 178 37.60 6.22 18.06
CA ARG A 178 37.81 5.35 16.90
C ARG A 178 36.58 4.51 16.55
N HIS A 179 35.88 3.98 17.54
CA HIS A 179 34.65 3.21 17.31
C HIS A 179 33.50 4.08 16.78
N VAL A 180 33.29 5.26 17.35
CA VAL A 180 32.29 6.25 16.88
C VAL A 180 32.56 6.64 15.42
N ARG A 181 33.82 6.95 15.07
CA ARG A 181 34.21 7.28 13.70
C ARG A 181 34.00 6.11 12.73
N HIS A 182 34.27 4.87 13.18
CA HIS A 182 33.99 3.67 12.40
C HIS A 182 32.49 3.52 12.11
N LEU A 183 31.64 3.67 13.14
CA LEU A 183 30.19 3.60 12.97
C LEU A 183 29.67 4.70 12.06
N LEU A 184 30.15 5.94 12.20
CA LEU A 184 29.77 7.06 11.34
C LEU A 184 30.10 6.76 9.87
N ALA A 185 31.35 6.41 9.58
CA ALA A 185 31.77 6.11 8.22
C ALA A 185 31.00 4.93 7.61
N LEU A 186 30.71 3.91 8.40
CA LEU A 186 29.93 2.75 7.95
C LEU A 186 28.46 3.11 7.70
N ALA A 187 27.87 3.96 8.54
CA ALA A 187 26.52 4.46 8.37
C ALA A 187 26.40 5.33 7.11
N GLU A 188 27.31 6.28 6.90
CA GLU A 188 27.37 7.11 5.69
C GLU A 188 27.48 6.26 4.42
N GLN A 189 28.38 5.27 4.42
CA GLN A 189 28.55 4.37 3.29
C GLN A 189 27.29 3.55 3.01
N HIS A 190 26.67 2.99 4.04
CA HIS A 190 25.44 2.21 3.88
C HIS A 190 24.27 3.08 3.42
N GLU A 191 24.08 4.26 4.01
CA GLU A 191 22.99 5.18 3.67
C GLU A 191 23.12 5.74 2.25
N SER A 192 24.33 6.11 1.83
CA SER A 192 24.61 6.55 0.45
C SER A 192 24.39 5.43 -0.56
N ALA A 193 24.87 4.21 -0.28
CA ALA A 193 24.64 3.05 -1.14
C ALA A 193 23.15 2.70 -1.25
N ARG A 194 22.41 2.78 -0.14
CA ARG A 194 20.95 2.57 -0.11
C ARG A 194 20.20 3.65 -0.88
N ALA A 195 20.57 4.92 -0.73
CA ALA A 195 19.98 6.02 -1.49
C ALA A 195 20.22 5.83 -3.00
N ALA A 196 21.44 5.50 -3.41
CA ALA A 196 21.77 5.20 -4.80
C ALA A 196 20.96 4.01 -5.35
N ALA A 197 20.80 2.93 -4.58
CA ALA A 197 19.99 1.78 -4.97
C ALA A 197 18.50 2.15 -5.18
N ILE A 198 17.94 3.01 -4.31
CA ILE A 198 16.57 3.50 -4.44
C ILE A 198 16.42 4.36 -5.70
N GLU A 199 17.34 5.28 -5.96
CA GLU A 199 17.32 6.10 -7.18
C GLU A 199 17.42 5.23 -8.44
N MET A 200 18.39 4.32 -8.49
CA MET A 200 18.61 3.42 -9.63
C MET A 200 17.42 2.49 -9.93
N SER A 201 16.61 2.15 -8.91
CA SER A 201 15.44 1.29 -9.09
C SER A 201 14.29 1.94 -9.87
N GLY A 202 14.30 3.28 -9.98
CA GLY A 202 13.20 4.08 -10.51
C GLY A 202 12.02 4.23 -9.56
N LEU A 203 12.15 3.82 -8.29
CA LEU A 203 11.07 3.90 -7.29
C LEU A 203 10.55 5.33 -7.06
N PRO A 204 11.39 6.39 -6.98
CA PRO A 204 10.90 7.76 -6.85
C PRO A 204 9.96 8.17 -7.99
N ALA A 205 10.42 7.98 -9.24
CA ALA A 205 9.63 8.29 -10.43
C ALA A 205 8.32 7.47 -10.50
N ALA A 206 8.37 6.17 -10.15
CA ALA A 206 7.17 5.34 -10.13
C ALA A 206 6.16 5.77 -9.05
N LYS A 207 6.63 6.24 -7.88
CA LYS A 207 5.77 6.81 -6.84
C LYS A 207 5.12 8.11 -7.30
N GLU A 208 5.86 8.97 -7.99
CA GLU A 208 5.33 10.21 -8.55
C GLU A 208 4.28 9.94 -9.63
N ALA A 209 4.53 8.99 -10.54
CA ALA A 209 3.59 8.58 -11.57
C ALA A 209 2.28 8.03 -10.95
N LEU A 210 2.38 7.21 -9.90
CA LEU A 210 1.21 6.71 -9.19
C LEU A 210 0.40 7.86 -8.56
N ARG A 211 1.06 8.79 -7.87
CA ARG A 211 0.40 9.96 -7.27
C ARG A 211 -0.23 10.88 -8.32
N ALA A 212 0.36 10.98 -9.51
CA ALA A 212 -0.24 11.72 -10.62
C ALA A 212 -1.54 11.05 -11.08
N ALA A 213 -1.52 9.73 -11.31
CA ALA A 213 -2.71 9.00 -11.72
C ALA A 213 -3.82 8.98 -10.64
N GLU A 214 -3.45 8.94 -9.36
CA GLU A 214 -4.40 9.10 -8.24
C GLU A 214 -5.10 10.46 -8.29
N ARG A 215 -4.33 11.55 -8.51
CA ARG A 215 -4.88 12.91 -8.65
C ARG A 215 -5.78 13.06 -9.87
N ASP A 216 -5.48 12.38 -10.97
CA ASP A 216 -6.34 12.39 -12.16
C ASP A 216 -7.70 11.74 -11.88
N LEU A 217 -7.72 10.62 -11.17
CA LEU A 217 -8.97 9.97 -10.73
C LEU A 217 -9.73 10.80 -9.68
N GLU A 218 -9.02 11.46 -8.77
CA GLU A 218 -9.61 12.41 -7.82
C GLU A 218 -10.26 13.62 -8.53
N ALA A 219 -9.57 14.18 -9.54
CA ALA A 219 -10.10 15.28 -10.33
C ALA A 219 -11.36 14.85 -11.11
N LEU A 220 -11.38 13.65 -11.68
CA LEU A 220 -12.58 13.09 -12.31
C LEU A 220 -13.73 12.93 -11.30
N ALA A 221 -13.45 12.41 -10.10
CA ALA A 221 -14.43 12.29 -9.04
C ALA A 221 -15.02 13.66 -8.65
N GLN A 222 -14.18 14.66 -8.47
CA GLN A 222 -14.64 16.01 -8.12
C GLN A 222 -15.49 16.63 -9.24
N ASN A 223 -15.05 16.54 -10.49
CA ASN A 223 -15.80 17.09 -11.63
C ASN A 223 -17.18 16.43 -11.78
N VAL A 224 -17.25 15.11 -11.61
CA VAL A 224 -18.50 14.35 -11.73
C VAL A 224 -19.43 14.62 -10.55
N ARG A 225 -18.89 14.85 -9.35
CA ARG A 225 -19.67 15.23 -8.17
C ARG A 225 -20.47 16.51 -8.39
N ASP A 226 -19.88 17.47 -9.10
CA ASP A 226 -20.47 18.78 -9.36
C ASP A 226 -21.33 18.78 -10.64
N THR A 227 -21.50 17.62 -11.31
CA THR A 227 -22.31 17.47 -12.53
C THR A 227 -23.60 16.71 -12.26
N GLU A 228 -24.70 17.16 -12.86
CA GLU A 228 -26.01 16.57 -12.69
C GLU A 228 -26.32 15.55 -13.79
N ALA A 229 -26.52 14.28 -13.43
CA ALA A 229 -27.03 13.28 -14.37
C ALA A 229 -28.55 13.42 -14.58
N ALA A 230 -28.97 13.54 -15.84
CA ALA A 230 -30.37 13.61 -16.24
C ALA A 230 -30.93 12.25 -16.68
N THR A 231 -30.07 11.27 -16.98
CA THR A 231 -30.45 9.98 -17.56
C THR A 231 -29.84 8.79 -16.79
N PRO A 232 -30.34 7.55 -17.02
CA PRO A 232 -29.68 6.35 -16.51
C PRO A 232 -28.24 6.19 -16.99
N ALA A 233 -27.90 6.72 -18.17
CA ALA A 233 -26.53 6.68 -18.68
C ALA A 233 -25.60 7.56 -17.84
N GLY A 234 -26.04 8.77 -17.45
CA GLY A 234 -25.31 9.63 -16.53
C GLY A 234 -25.10 9.02 -15.15
N VAL A 235 -26.12 8.33 -14.62
CA VAL A 235 -25.99 7.56 -13.36
C VAL A 235 -24.89 6.50 -13.46
N LEU A 236 -24.83 5.78 -14.58
CA LEU A 236 -23.79 4.77 -14.82
C LEU A 236 -22.39 5.40 -14.94
N ILE A 237 -22.27 6.60 -15.52
CA ILE A 237 -21.01 7.35 -15.55
C ILE A 237 -20.55 7.68 -14.13
N ILE A 238 -21.44 8.24 -13.29
CA ILE A 238 -21.13 8.56 -11.88
C ILE A 238 -20.70 7.29 -11.12
N ALA A 239 -21.42 6.18 -11.30
CA ALA A 239 -21.09 4.91 -10.65
C ALA A 239 -19.71 4.37 -11.08
N ARG A 240 -19.37 4.48 -12.38
CA ARG A 240 -18.05 4.07 -12.88
C ARG A 240 -16.92 4.92 -12.31
N VAL A 241 -17.13 6.23 -12.20
CA VAL A 241 -16.15 7.15 -11.60
C VAL A 241 -15.96 6.80 -10.12
N ALA A 242 -17.05 6.54 -9.38
CA ALA A 242 -16.99 6.12 -7.99
C ALA A 242 -16.22 4.81 -7.79
N ALA A 243 -16.44 3.82 -8.66
CA ALA A 243 -15.69 2.57 -8.64
C ALA A 243 -14.19 2.79 -8.92
N ALA A 244 -13.86 3.60 -9.94
CA ALA A 244 -12.46 3.89 -10.29
C ALA A 244 -11.73 4.66 -9.17
N PHE A 245 -12.36 5.69 -8.62
CA PHE A 245 -11.82 6.45 -7.50
C PHE A 245 -11.70 5.61 -6.22
N GLY A 246 -12.65 4.70 -5.99
CA GLY A 246 -12.59 3.73 -4.89
C GLY A 246 -11.43 2.73 -5.01
N GLU A 247 -11.01 2.39 -6.24
CA GLU A 247 -9.83 1.55 -6.47
C GLU A 247 -8.51 2.29 -6.20
N ALA A 248 -8.46 3.59 -6.49
CA ALA A 248 -7.31 4.44 -6.21
C ALA A 248 -7.17 4.83 -4.74
N THR A 249 -8.28 4.83 -4.01
CA THR A 249 -8.32 5.22 -2.60
C THR A 249 -8.85 4.07 -1.73
N HIS A 250 -9.70 4.38 -0.75
CA HIS A 250 -10.46 3.41 0.01
C HIS A 250 -11.94 3.50 -0.42
N PRO A 251 -12.64 2.36 -0.58
CA PRO A 251 -14.05 2.36 -1.01
C PRO A 251 -14.96 3.24 -0.14
N ALA A 252 -14.68 3.32 1.17
CA ALA A 252 -15.43 4.21 2.07
C ALA A 252 -15.26 5.70 1.71
N THR A 253 -14.06 6.13 1.32
CA THR A 253 -13.78 7.51 0.90
C THR A 253 -14.55 7.84 -0.37
N ALA A 254 -14.53 6.95 -1.36
CA ALA A 254 -15.31 7.12 -2.57
C ALA A 254 -16.83 7.21 -2.28
N GLY A 255 -17.33 6.38 -1.35
CA GLY A 255 -18.72 6.43 -0.89
C GLY A 255 -19.09 7.77 -0.24
N VAL A 256 -18.21 8.35 0.57
CA VAL A 256 -18.43 9.68 1.18
C VAL A 256 -18.45 10.78 0.12
N VAL A 257 -17.53 10.74 -0.84
CA VAL A 257 -17.37 11.82 -1.84
C VAL A 257 -18.46 11.77 -2.92
N LEU A 258 -18.78 10.59 -3.44
CA LEU A 258 -19.67 10.41 -4.60
C LEU A 258 -21.03 9.80 -4.27
N GLY A 259 -21.22 9.27 -3.07
CA GLY A 259 -22.49 8.67 -2.63
C GLY A 259 -23.67 9.64 -2.75
N PRO A 260 -23.59 10.88 -2.24
CA PRO A 260 -24.68 11.85 -2.36
C PRO A 260 -25.03 12.17 -3.83
N ALA A 261 -24.02 12.36 -4.69
CA ALA A 261 -24.22 12.64 -6.10
C ALA A 261 -24.92 11.46 -6.81
N LEU A 262 -24.49 10.22 -6.52
CA LEU A 262 -25.09 9.02 -7.07
C LEU A 262 -26.55 8.83 -6.62
N VAL A 263 -26.84 9.00 -5.32
CA VAL A 263 -28.20 8.90 -4.78
C VAL A 263 -29.09 9.99 -5.39
N GLY A 264 -28.62 11.24 -5.42
CA GLY A 264 -29.37 12.34 -6.02
C GLY A 264 -29.65 12.16 -7.50
N ALA A 265 -28.70 11.57 -8.26
CA ALA A 265 -28.90 11.22 -9.66
C ALA A 265 -29.95 10.11 -9.84
N VAL A 266 -29.90 9.06 -9.02
CA VAL A 266 -30.89 7.96 -9.07
C VAL A 266 -32.30 8.48 -8.78
N LEU A 267 -32.48 9.27 -7.71
CA LEU A 267 -33.78 9.81 -7.35
C LEU A 267 -34.37 10.68 -8.47
N ARG A 268 -33.58 11.59 -9.05
CA ARG A 268 -34.02 12.43 -10.17
C ARG A 268 -34.45 11.63 -11.39
N VAL A 269 -33.70 10.58 -11.75
CA VAL A 269 -34.04 9.71 -12.88
C VAL A 269 -35.32 8.90 -12.61
N ILE A 270 -35.57 8.50 -11.36
CA ILE A 270 -36.82 7.83 -10.95
C ILE A 270 -38.00 8.80 -11.01
N ASP A 271 -37.86 9.99 -10.45
CA ASP A 271 -38.92 11.01 -10.42
C ASP A 271 -39.32 11.47 -11.83
N ALA A 272 -38.34 11.65 -12.72
CA ALA A 272 -38.58 11.97 -14.13
C ALA A 272 -39.37 10.88 -14.88
N LYS A 273 -39.29 9.61 -14.45
CA LYS A 273 -40.10 8.51 -15.00
C LYS A 273 -41.46 8.38 -14.33
N GLY A 274 -41.58 8.73 -13.05
CA GLY A 274 -42.84 8.64 -12.29
C GLY A 274 -43.82 9.78 -12.55
N GLY A 275 -43.32 10.99 -12.85
CA GLY A 275 -44.15 12.17 -13.10
C GLY A 275 -44.97 12.16 -14.40
N GLY A 276 -44.68 11.23 -15.33
CA GLY A 276 -45.41 11.10 -16.59
C GLY A 276 -46.75 10.36 -16.49
N ALA A 277 -47.09 9.77 -15.34
CA ALA A 277 -48.29 8.95 -15.17
C ALA A 277 -49.47 9.66 -14.50
N ALA A 278 -49.30 10.92 -14.06
CA ALA A 278 -50.34 11.64 -13.31
C ALA A 278 -51.21 12.60 -14.15
N ASP A 279 -50.85 12.84 -15.42
CA ASP A 279 -51.55 13.79 -16.32
C ASP A 279 -52.14 13.11 -17.59
N ALA A 280 -52.44 11.81 -17.54
CA ALA A 280 -53.15 11.07 -18.59
C ALA A 280 -54.38 10.34 -18.03
#